data_AF-A0A2S2E4A3-F1
#
_entry.id   AF-A0A2S2E4A3-F1
#
_cell.length_a   1.000
_cell.length_b   1.000
_cell.length_c   1.000
_cell.angle_alpha   90.00
_cell.angle_beta   90.00
_cell.angle_gamma   90.00
#
_symmetry.space_group_name_H-M   'P 1'
#
loop_
_entity.id
_entity.type
_entity.pdbx_description
1 polymer ?
#
loop_
_entity_poly.entity_id
_entity_poly.type
_entity_poly.pdbx_seq_one_letter_code
_entity_poly.pdbx_strand_id
1 'polypeptide(L)'
;MLLRNLLGLTVLAVLVGIIFSIPLLPMQSQNAVSHEMLNDIDRRHAIVFFGFTGCKDVCPTSLAVLRKVLALQKTKPDTPTPAVIFVDIDANSNQRLAERYAKQFDERFIGYHANEQELAKLSQLFGLNISQKGEQINHRGRTYLLEKRNGRWWVDYAINPQGLTADGLINELRQES
;
A
#
# COMPACT_ATOMS: atom_id res chain seq x y z
N MET A 1 -13.34 29.63 47.60
CA MET A 1 -13.38 28.18 47.32
C MET A 1 -14.17 27.84 46.06
N LEU A 2 -15.32 28.51 45.79
CA LEU A 2 -16.18 28.26 44.61
C LEU A 2 -15.53 28.55 43.23
N LEU A 3 -14.65 29.55 43.12
CA LEU A 3 -14.02 29.94 41.84
C LEU A 3 -13.04 28.87 41.28
N ARG A 4 -12.40 28.08 42.15
CA ARG A 4 -11.49 26.98 41.76
C ARG A 4 -12.23 25.79 41.16
N ASN A 5 -13.46 25.52 41.60
CA ASN A 5 -14.27 24.41 41.09
C ASN A 5 -14.86 24.74 39.71
N LEU A 6 -15.16 26.01 39.44
CA LEU A 6 -15.66 26.47 38.14
C LEU A 6 -14.58 26.37 37.04
N LEU A 7 -13.33 26.71 37.39
CA LEU A 7 -12.16 26.50 36.52
C LEU A 7 -11.91 25.02 36.22
N GLY A 8 -12.10 24.12 37.21
CA GLY A 8 -11.99 22.68 36.99
C GLY A 8 -13.06 22.13 36.03
N LEU A 9 -14.31 22.57 36.20
CA LEU A 9 -15.43 22.15 35.33
C LEU A 9 -15.28 22.64 33.88
N THR A 10 -14.78 23.86 33.70
CA THR A 10 -14.54 24.42 32.36
C THR A 10 -13.41 23.70 31.64
N VAL A 11 -12.29 23.41 32.32
CA VAL A 11 -11.20 22.60 31.74
C VAL A 11 -11.68 21.20 31.40
N LEU A 12 -12.46 20.55 32.28
CA LEU A 12 -13.03 19.23 32.02
C LEU A 12 -13.96 19.23 30.80
N ALA A 13 -14.84 20.24 30.69
CA ALA A 13 -15.75 20.37 29.55
C ALA A 13 -14.98 20.59 28.22
N VAL A 14 -13.90 21.37 28.24
CA VAL A 14 -13.04 21.57 27.06
C VAL A 14 -12.33 20.27 26.68
N LEU A 15 -11.77 19.53 27.64
CA LEU A 15 -11.10 18.25 27.37
C LEU A 15 -12.08 17.21 26.80
N VAL A 16 -13.29 17.11 27.36
CA VAL A 16 -14.34 16.21 26.85
C VAL A 16 -14.78 16.63 25.45
N GLY A 17 -14.95 17.94 25.20
CA GLY A 17 -15.28 18.47 23.88
C GLY A 17 -14.21 18.17 22.83
N ILE A 18 -12.92 18.30 23.18
CA ILE A 18 -11.79 17.94 22.31
C ILE A 18 -11.81 16.44 22.02
N ILE A 19 -11.97 15.58 23.03
CA ILE A 19 -12.07 14.11 22.86
C ILE A 19 -13.21 13.73 21.92
N PHE A 20 -14.36 14.40 22.02
CA PHE A 20 -15.50 14.14 21.14
C PHE A 20 -15.31 14.68 19.71
N SER A 21 -14.44 15.67 19.52
CA SER A 21 -14.18 16.30 18.23
C SER A 21 -13.04 15.62 17.44
N ILE A 22 -12.05 15.04 18.12
CA ILE A 22 -10.93 14.32 17.50
C ILE A 22 -11.36 13.17 16.54
N PRO A 23 -12.39 12.33 16.83
CA PRO A 23 -12.78 11.23 15.93
C PRO A 23 -13.40 11.67 14.60
N LEU A 24 -13.71 12.96 14.42
CA LEU A 24 -14.24 13.50 13.18
C LEU A 24 -13.17 13.94 12.19
N LEU A 25 -11.89 13.96 12.59
CA LEU A 25 -10.80 14.15 11.65
C LEU A 25 -10.54 12.82 10.93
N PRO A 26 -10.69 12.73 9.60
CA PRO A 26 -10.33 11.52 8.89
C PRO A 26 -8.85 11.25 9.15
N MET A 27 -8.53 10.11 9.77
CA MET A 27 -7.17 9.59 9.85
C MET A 27 -6.73 9.15 8.45
N GLN A 28 -6.48 10.11 7.57
CA GLN A 28 -5.76 9.85 6.33
C GLN A 28 -4.30 9.57 6.72
N SER A 29 -3.82 8.38 6.40
CA SER A 29 -2.44 7.96 6.64
C SER A 29 -1.48 9.01 6.03
N GLN A 30 -0.77 9.76 6.88
CA GLN A 30 0.16 10.81 6.45
C GLN A 30 1.52 10.25 5.99
N ASN A 31 1.57 8.98 5.60
CA ASN A 31 2.82 8.34 5.20
C ASN A 31 3.10 8.69 3.74
N ALA A 32 3.77 9.83 3.54
CA ALA A 32 4.41 10.13 2.27
C ALA A 32 5.49 9.08 1.98
N VAL A 33 5.49 8.56 0.76
CA VAL A 33 6.45 7.56 0.31
C VAL A 33 7.28 8.14 -0.83
N SER A 34 8.59 7.90 -0.78
CA SER A 34 9.50 8.23 -1.87
C SER A 34 10.47 7.07 -2.04
N HIS A 35 10.46 6.45 -3.23
CA HIS A 35 11.32 5.31 -3.55
C HIS A 35 11.57 5.24 -5.06
N GLU A 36 12.71 4.69 -5.47
CA GLU A 36 13.13 4.60 -6.87
C GLU A 36 12.10 3.89 -7.76
N MET A 37 11.49 2.82 -7.25
CA MET A 37 10.41 2.08 -7.92
C MET A 37 9.19 2.92 -8.35
N LEU A 38 9.06 4.16 -7.85
CA LEU A 38 7.94 5.06 -8.10
C LEU A 38 8.30 6.28 -8.98
N ASN A 39 9.58 6.46 -9.32
CA ASN A 39 10.07 7.69 -9.97
C ASN A 39 9.46 7.88 -11.37
N ASP A 40 9.40 6.81 -12.17
CA ASP A 40 9.00 6.85 -13.59
C ASP A 40 7.52 6.49 -13.79
N ILE A 41 6.69 6.68 -12.76
CA ILE A 41 5.25 6.42 -12.83
C ILE A 41 4.49 7.70 -13.15
N ASP A 42 3.96 7.73 -14.38
CA ASP A 42 3.11 8.80 -14.91
C ASP A 42 1.63 8.67 -14.48
N ARG A 43 1.24 7.53 -13.90
CA ARG A 43 -0.12 7.30 -13.40
C ARG A 43 -0.31 8.03 -12.07
N ARG A 44 -1.52 8.55 -11.84
CA ARG A 44 -1.88 9.13 -10.52
C ARG A 44 -1.93 8.07 -9.43
N HIS A 45 -2.29 6.83 -9.76
CA HIS A 45 -2.43 5.75 -8.79
C HIS A 45 -1.40 4.65 -9.05
N ALA A 46 -0.93 4.01 -7.98
CA ALA A 46 -0.08 2.84 -8.04
C ALA A 46 -0.51 1.80 -7.01
N ILE A 47 -0.49 0.52 -7.41
CA ILE A 47 -0.69 -0.61 -6.52
C ILE A 47 0.66 -1.28 -6.32
N VAL A 48 1.15 -1.29 -5.08
CA VAL A 48 2.42 -1.93 -4.70
C VAL A 48 2.12 -3.21 -3.95
N PHE A 49 2.55 -4.35 -4.48
CA PHE A 49 2.41 -5.65 -3.85
C PHE A 49 3.78 -6.20 -3.45
N PHE A 50 3.98 -6.42 -2.15
CA PHE A 50 5.19 -7.03 -1.62
C PHE A 50 5.03 -8.55 -1.56
N GLY A 51 5.89 -9.26 -2.27
CA GLY A 51 5.91 -10.73 -2.30
C GLY A 51 7.26 -11.25 -2.76
N PHE A 52 7.32 -12.51 -3.18
CA PHE A 52 8.55 -13.10 -3.70
C PHE A 52 8.23 -14.21 -4.69
N THR A 53 9.13 -14.45 -5.64
CA THR A 53 8.87 -15.36 -6.78
C THR A 53 8.72 -16.82 -6.35
N GLY A 54 9.33 -17.21 -5.22
CA GLY A 54 9.25 -18.57 -4.66
C GLY A 54 7.93 -18.91 -3.96
N CYS A 55 7.03 -17.94 -3.78
CA CYS A 55 5.77 -18.16 -3.07
C CYS A 55 4.75 -18.93 -3.93
N LYS A 56 4.26 -20.07 -3.43
CA LYS A 56 3.48 -21.02 -4.24
C LYS A 56 1.97 -20.79 -4.26
N ASP A 57 1.42 -19.93 -3.41
CA ASP A 57 -0.03 -19.82 -3.22
C ASP A 57 -0.52 -18.36 -3.21
N VAL A 58 -0.22 -17.61 -2.15
CA VAL A 58 -0.81 -16.27 -1.95
C VAL A 58 -0.31 -15.21 -2.96
N CYS A 59 0.96 -15.26 -3.35
CA CYS A 59 1.52 -14.31 -4.33
C CYS A 59 0.93 -14.47 -5.74
N PRO A 60 0.90 -15.67 -6.36
CA PRO A 60 0.31 -15.83 -7.68
C PRO A 60 -1.19 -15.52 -7.69
N THR A 61 -1.91 -15.86 -6.62
CA THR A 61 -3.33 -15.52 -6.47
C THR A 61 -3.54 -14.00 -6.40
N SER A 62 -2.71 -13.28 -5.64
CA SER A 62 -2.80 -11.82 -5.51
C SER A 62 -2.52 -11.12 -6.84
N LEU A 63 -1.47 -11.52 -7.56
CA LEU A 63 -1.13 -10.96 -8.87
C LEU A 63 -2.21 -11.24 -9.93
N ALA A 64 -2.85 -12.41 -9.89
CA ALA A 64 -4.00 -12.72 -10.74
C ALA A 64 -5.20 -11.80 -10.45
N VAL A 65 -5.45 -11.43 -9.19
CA VAL A 65 -6.46 -10.44 -8.82
C VAL A 65 -6.11 -9.06 -9.39
N LEU A 66 -4.85 -8.63 -9.27
CA LEU A 66 -4.41 -7.34 -9.83
C LEU A 66 -4.52 -7.29 -11.36
N ARG A 67 -4.30 -8.41 -12.05
CA ARG A 67 -4.53 -8.50 -13.50
C ARG A 67 -6.00 -8.25 -13.83
N LYS A 68 -6.92 -8.81 -13.04
CA LYS A 68 -8.37 -8.57 -13.19
C LYS A 68 -8.72 -7.10 -12.98
N VAL A 69 -8.10 -6.41 -12.02
CA VAL A 69 -8.28 -4.96 -11.81
C VAL A 69 -7.96 -4.19 -13.10
N LEU A 70 -6.83 -4.48 -13.74
CA LEU A 70 -6.46 -3.83 -15.00
C LEU A 70 -7.35 -4.23 -16.18
N ALA A 71 -8.00 -5.40 -16.16
CA ALA A 71 -8.92 -5.84 -17.20
C ALA A 71 -10.29 -5.16 -17.07
N LEU A 72 -10.82 -5.05 -15.85
CA LEU A 72 -12.14 -4.48 -15.55
C LEU A 72 -12.23 -2.97 -15.81
N GLN A 73 -11.11 -2.27 -15.88
CA GLN A 73 -11.08 -0.86 -16.31
C GLN A 73 -11.59 -0.66 -17.74
N LYS A 74 -11.43 -1.67 -18.62
CA LYS A 74 -11.98 -1.59 -19.98
C LYS A 74 -13.51 -1.48 -20.00
N THR A 75 -14.17 -1.96 -18.95
CA THR A 75 -15.63 -1.93 -18.81
C THR A 75 -16.12 -0.90 -17.80
N LYS A 76 -15.22 -0.15 -17.16
CA LYS A 76 -15.51 0.89 -16.15
C LYS A 76 -14.68 2.15 -16.45
N PRO A 77 -15.06 2.95 -17.46
CA PRO A 77 -14.22 4.04 -17.98
C PRO A 77 -13.93 5.16 -16.96
N ASP A 78 -14.78 5.32 -15.95
CA ASP A 78 -14.60 6.32 -14.89
C ASP A 78 -13.59 5.90 -13.81
N THR A 79 -13.06 4.67 -13.88
CA THR A 79 -12.07 4.19 -12.90
C THR A 79 -10.65 4.49 -13.38
N PRO A 80 -9.81 5.21 -12.61
CA PRO A 80 -8.43 5.46 -12.97
C PRO A 80 -7.63 4.17 -13.16
N THR A 81 -6.73 4.16 -14.15
CA THR A 81 -5.76 3.06 -14.32
C THR A 81 -4.56 3.23 -13.40
N PRO A 82 -4.36 2.34 -12.40
CA PRO A 82 -3.17 2.36 -11.59
C PRO A 82 -2.01 1.68 -12.33
N ALA A 83 -0.78 2.08 -12.00
CA ALA A 83 0.39 1.23 -12.22
C ALA A 83 0.34 0.04 -11.24
N VAL A 84 0.88 -1.12 -11.61
CA VAL A 84 1.01 -2.28 -10.72
C VAL A 84 2.47 -2.64 -10.59
N ILE A 85 2.97 -2.66 -9.36
CA ILE A 85 4.35 -2.96 -9.04
C ILE A 85 4.39 -4.18 -8.12
N PHE A 86 5.06 -5.23 -8.58
CA PHE A 86 5.45 -6.36 -7.77
C PHE A 86 6.84 -6.09 -7.20
N VAL A 87 6.94 -6.01 -5.87
CA VAL A 87 8.21 -5.85 -5.16
C VAL A 87 8.63 -7.22 -4.63
N ASP A 88 9.72 -7.75 -5.20
CA ASP A 88 10.35 -8.99 -4.78
C ASP A 88 11.27 -8.75 -3.58
N ILE A 89 10.91 -9.35 -2.45
CA ILE A 89 11.58 -9.20 -1.16
C ILE A 89 12.62 -10.29 -0.86
N ASP A 90 12.76 -11.29 -1.73
CA ASP A 90 13.71 -12.39 -1.51
C ASP A 90 15.15 -11.92 -1.74
N ALA A 91 15.97 -11.97 -0.70
CA ALA A 91 17.38 -11.56 -0.73
C ALA A 91 18.24 -12.40 -1.70
N ASN A 92 17.79 -13.61 -2.07
CA ASN A 92 18.47 -14.48 -3.04
C ASN A 92 18.01 -14.25 -4.49
N SER A 93 17.07 -13.31 -4.72
CA SER A 93 16.54 -12.98 -6.04
C SER A 93 17.37 -11.90 -6.75
N ASN A 94 16.83 -11.37 -7.85
CA ASN A 94 17.39 -10.24 -8.58
C ASN A 94 16.32 -9.55 -9.43
N GLN A 95 16.64 -8.35 -9.91
CA GLN A 95 15.76 -7.53 -10.74
C GLN A 95 15.20 -8.28 -11.97
N ARG A 96 16.04 -9.07 -12.65
CA ARG A 96 15.63 -9.84 -13.83
C ARG A 96 14.61 -10.94 -13.50
N LEU A 97 14.70 -11.57 -12.33
CA LEU A 97 13.71 -12.54 -11.87
C LEU A 97 12.40 -11.86 -11.49
N ALA A 98 12.47 -10.77 -10.73
CA ALA A 98 11.30 -9.98 -10.34
C ALA A 98 10.49 -9.49 -11.56
N GLU A 99 11.18 -8.91 -12.56
CA GLU A 99 10.55 -8.46 -13.81
C GLU A 99 9.89 -9.59 -14.59
N ARG A 100 10.61 -10.71 -14.77
CA ARG A 100 10.06 -11.86 -15.49
C ARG A 100 8.83 -12.42 -14.79
N TYR A 101 8.89 -12.56 -13.47
CA TYR A 101 7.76 -13.06 -12.70
C TYR A 101 6.56 -12.13 -12.79
N ALA A 102 6.74 -10.82 -12.63
CA ALA A 102 5.66 -9.84 -12.77
C ALA A 102 5.00 -9.90 -14.17
N LYS A 103 5.81 -9.94 -15.23
CA LYS A 103 5.34 -9.98 -16.62
C LYS A 103 4.64 -11.28 -17.02
N GLN A 104 4.83 -12.37 -16.28
CA GLN A 104 4.04 -13.60 -16.48
C GLN A 104 2.54 -13.39 -16.18
N PHE A 105 2.20 -12.43 -15.32
CA PHE A 105 0.81 -12.14 -14.98
C PHE A 105 0.18 -11.12 -15.92
N ASP A 106 0.88 -10.03 -16.21
CA ASP A 106 0.47 -9.01 -17.18
C ASP A 106 1.70 -8.23 -17.66
N GLU A 107 1.84 -7.97 -18.96
CA GLU A 107 3.00 -7.26 -19.53
C GLU A 107 3.15 -5.84 -18.99
N ARG A 108 2.07 -5.25 -18.47
CA ARG A 108 2.06 -3.91 -17.87
C ARG A 108 2.57 -3.89 -16.43
N PHE A 109 2.79 -5.05 -15.81
CA PHE A 109 3.29 -5.11 -14.44
C PHE A 109 4.78 -4.78 -14.39
N ILE A 110 5.14 -3.95 -13.42
CA ILE A 110 6.52 -3.60 -13.12
C ILE A 110 7.01 -4.59 -12.06
N GLY A 111 8.12 -5.27 -12.33
CA GLY A 111 8.83 -6.04 -11.30
C GLY A 111 9.97 -5.20 -10.73
N TYR A 112 10.11 -5.17 -9.42
CA TYR A 112 11.19 -4.49 -8.72
C TYR A 112 11.77 -5.42 -7.68
N HIS A 113 13.07 -5.64 -7.68
CA HIS A 113 13.74 -6.37 -6.61
C HIS A 113 14.33 -5.39 -5.60
N ALA A 114 13.94 -5.53 -4.34
CA ALA A 114 14.50 -4.74 -3.24
C ALA A 114 15.70 -5.47 -2.65
N ASN A 115 16.90 -4.90 -2.77
CA ASN A 115 18.05 -5.38 -2.02
C ASN A 115 17.88 -5.13 -0.51
N GLU A 116 18.77 -5.68 0.32
CA GLU A 116 18.65 -5.60 1.79
C GLU A 116 18.52 -4.15 2.31
N GLN A 117 19.29 -3.22 1.74
CA GLN A 117 19.27 -1.81 2.16
C GLN A 117 17.97 -1.12 1.78
N GLU A 118 17.45 -1.39 0.59
CA GLU A 118 16.15 -0.90 0.13
C GLU A 118 15.01 -1.52 0.91
N LEU A 119 15.08 -2.82 1.19
CA LEU A 119 14.06 -3.53 1.95
C LEU A 119 13.95 -2.98 3.37
N ALA A 120 15.05 -2.59 4.00
CA ALA A 120 15.03 -1.90 5.29
C ALA A 120 14.28 -0.56 5.21
N LYS A 121 14.54 0.24 4.18
CA LYS A 121 13.84 1.52 3.94
C LYS A 121 12.35 1.30 3.66
N LEU A 122 12.02 0.36 2.78
CA LEU A 122 10.64 -0.01 2.44
C LEU A 122 9.89 -0.53 3.67
N SER A 123 10.56 -1.29 4.53
CA SER A 123 9.96 -1.78 5.78
C SER A 123 9.57 -0.64 6.72
N GLN A 124 10.37 0.43 6.78
CA GLN A 124 10.01 1.64 7.53
C GLN A 124 8.86 2.41 6.89
N LEU A 125 8.90 2.59 5.55
CA LEU A 125 7.89 3.36 4.81
C LEU A 125 6.51 2.70 4.82
N PHE A 126 6.47 1.37 4.75
CA PHE A 126 5.23 0.60 4.61
C PHE A 126 4.84 -0.19 5.87
N GLY A 127 5.65 -0.14 6.92
CA GLY A 127 5.44 -0.92 8.15
C GLY A 127 5.48 -2.43 7.89
N LEU A 128 6.46 -2.88 7.09
CA LEU A 128 6.65 -4.29 6.77
C LEU A 128 7.44 -4.98 7.88
N ASN A 129 7.12 -6.25 8.12
CA ASN A 129 7.89 -7.11 9.00
C ASN A 129 8.28 -8.35 8.21
N ILE A 130 9.53 -8.34 7.73
CA ILE A 130 10.10 -9.35 6.84
C ILE A 130 11.34 -9.91 7.53
N SER A 131 11.44 -11.23 7.56
CA SER A 131 12.66 -11.90 8.00
C SER A 131 12.93 -13.09 7.10
N GLN A 132 14.21 -13.30 6.79
CA GLN A 132 14.66 -14.38 5.93
C GLN A 132 15.80 -15.15 6.59
N LYS A 133 15.72 -16.48 6.56
CA LYS A 133 16.78 -17.40 7.00
C LYS A 133 16.98 -18.46 5.93
N GLY A 134 18.04 -18.33 5.14
CA GLY A 134 18.24 -19.16 3.95
C GLY A 134 17.10 -18.94 2.95
N GLU A 135 16.39 -20.02 2.60
CA GLU A 135 15.23 -19.99 1.70
C GLU A 135 13.90 -19.72 2.42
N GLN A 136 13.88 -19.73 3.76
CA GLN A 136 12.67 -19.47 4.52
C GLN A 136 12.45 -17.98 4.69
N ILE A 137 11.37 -17.47 4.08
CA ILE A 137 10.95 -16.07 4.18
C ILE A 137 9.67 -16.02 5.01
N ASN A 138 9.72 -15.34 6.15
CA ASN A 138 8.53 -14.99 6.93
C ASN A 138 8.14 -13.56 6.59
N HIS A 139 6.97 -13.43 5.97
CA HIS A 139 6.43 -12.18 5.47
C HIS A 139 4.92 -12.20 5.57
N ARG A 140 4.34 -11.08 6.00
CA ARG A 140 2.90 -10.85 5.85
C ARG A 140 2.70 -10.10 4.54
N GLY A 141 2.28 -10.83 3.51
CA GLY A 141 1.88 -10.25 2.23
C GLY A 141 1.00 -9.02 2.46
N ARG A 142 1.31 -7.90 1.83
CA ARG A 142 0.47 -6.69 1.87
C ARG A 142 0.49 -6.03 0.52
N THR A 143 -0.67 -5.53 0.13
CA THR A 143 -0.88 -4.73 -1.08
C THR A 143 -1.24 -3.32 -0.66
N TYR A 144 -0.61 -2.32 -1.25
CA TYR A 144 -0.82 -0.92 -0.92
C TYR A 144 -1.34 -0.18 -2.14
N LEU A 145 -2.38 0.62 -1.95
CA LEU A 145 -2.85 1.60 -2.92
C LEU A 145 -2.21 2.95 -2.57
N LEU A 146 -1.56 3.53 -3.56
CA LEU A 146 -0.90 4.82 -3.46
C LEU A 146 -1.55 5.81 -4.44
N GLU A 147 -1.63 7.07 -4.03
CA GLU A 147 -2.00 8.21 -4.87
C GLU A 147 -0.89 9.25 -4.91
N LYS A 148 -0.67 9.82 -6.10
CA LYS A 148 0.24 10.92 -6.36
C LYS A 148 -0.50 12.25 -6.21
N ARG A 149 -0.27 12.95 -5.10
CA ARG A 149 -0.83 14.28 -4.78
C ARG A 149 0.28 15.32 -4.83
N ASN A 150 0.15 16.33 -5.68
CA ASN A 150 1.15 17.41 -5.86
C ASN A 150 2.58 16.88 -6.10
N GLY A 151 2.70 15.82 -6.93
CA GLY A 151 3.98 15.21 -7.28
C GLY A 151 4.58 14.27 -6.21
N ARG A 152 3.92 14.09 -5.06
CA ARG A 152 4.36 13.20 -3.97
C ARG A 152 3.42 12.01 -3.82
N TRP A 153 3.97 10.84 -3.53
CA TRP A 153 3.19 9.63 -3.28
C TRP A 153 2.76 9.52 -1.81
N TRP A 154 1.54 9.04 -1.61
CA TRP A 154 0.95 8.79 -0.30
C TRP A 154 0.36 7.39 -0.28
N VAL A 155 0.44 6.70 0.86
CA VAL A 155 -0.29 5.44 1.06
C VAL A 155 -1.70 5.77 1.54
N ASP A 156 -2.68 5.53 0.68
CA ASP A 156 -4.09 5.75 1.03
C ASP A 156 -4.71 4.53 1.67
N TYR A 157 -4.37 3.34 1.17
CA TYR A 157 -4.99 2.11 1.64
C TYR A 157 -4.03 0.92 1.64
N ALA A 158 -4.20 0.02 2.61
CA ALA A 158 -3.41 -1.19 2.76
C ALA A 158 -4.33 -2.40 2.92
N ILE A 159 -4.10 -3.44 2.11
CA ILE A 159 -4.94 -4.63 2.00
C ILE A 159 -4.10 -5.86 2.31
N ASN A 160 -4.63 -6.71 3.19
CA ASN A 160 -4.07 -8.04 3.41
C ASN A 160 -4.48 -8.97 2.25
N PRO A 161 -3.67 -9.97 1.89
CA PRO A 161 -3.87 -10.75 0.68
C PRO A 161 -5.15 -11.59 0.74
N GLN A 162 -5.57 -12.03 1.93
CA GLN A 162 -6.80 -12.79 2.12
C GLN A 162 -8.07 -11.97 1.82
N GLY A 163 -7.99 -10.63 1.90
CA GLY A 163 -9.09 -9.72 1.59
C GLY A 163 -8.97 -9.05 0.22
N LEU A 164 -7.95 -9.40 -0.57
CA LEU A 164 -7.67 -8.75 -1.84
C LEU A 164 -8.68 -9.19 -2.90
N THR A 165 -9.51 -8.26 -3.36
CA THR A 165 -10.48 -8.49 -4.44
C THR A 165 -10.38 -7.39 -5.48
N ALA A 166 -10.73 -7.72 -6.73
CA ALA A 166 -10.67 -6.76 -7.82
C ALA A 166 -11.73 -5.67 -7.65
N ASP A 167 -12.95 -6.04 -7.26
CA ASP A 167 -14.03 -5.07 -7.03
C ASP A 167 -13.76 -4.18 -5.82
N GLY A 168 -13.17 -4.71 -4.75
CA GLY A 168 -12.74 -3.91 -3.60
C GLY A 168 -11.75 -2.83 -4.03
N LEU A 169 -10.68 -3.20 -4.73
CA LEU A 169 -9.69 -2.25 -5.24
C LEU A 169 -10.28 -1.21 -6.20
N ILE A 170 -11.19 -1.62 -7.08
CA ILE A 170 -11.87 -0.69 -8.01
C ILE A 170 -12.73 0.32 -7.24
N ASN A 171 -13.40 -0.12 -6.18
CA ASN A 171 -14.21 0.77 -5.35
C ASN A 171 -13.35 1.81 -4.62
N GLU A 172 -12.17 1.42 -4.13
CA GLU A 172 -11.23 2.38 -3.52
C GLU A 172 -10.69 3.37 -4.55
N LEU A 173 -10.26 2.89 -5.74
CA LEU A 173 -9.77 3.76 -6.82
C LEU A 173 -10.78 4.82 -7.26
N ARG A 174 -12.08 4.53 -7.15
CA ARG A 174 -13.16 5.46 -7.53
C ARG A 174 -13.48 6.48 -6.43
N GLN A 175 -13.29 6.14 -5.16
CA GLN A 175 -13.60 7.04 -4.04
C GLN A 175 -12.57 8.17 -3.88
N GLU A 176 -11.35 7.96 -4.38
CA GLU A 176 -10.24 8.93 -4.34
C GLU A 176 -10.08 9.73 -5.66
N SER A 177 -11.06 9.63 -6.58
CA SER A 177 -11.09 10.37 -7.87
C SER A 177 -11.82 11.70 -7.76
#